data_AF-A0AAW2TYS4-F1
#
_entry.id   AF-A0AAW2TYS4-F1
#
_cell.length_a   1.000
_cell.length_b   1.000
_cell.length_c   1.000
_cell.angle_alpha   90.00
_cell.angle_beta   90.00
_cell.angle_gamma   90.00
#
_symmetry.space_group_name_H-M   'P 1'
#
loop_
_entity.id
_entity.type
_entity.pdbx_description
1 polymer ?
#
loop_
_entity_poly.entity_id
_entity_poly.type
_entity_poly.pdbx_seq_one_letter_code
_entity_poly.pdbx_strand_id
1 'polypeptide(L)'
;MLYWKDDIDLDYCMFCGEARYKSTRERNPNRKKTPYVILWYLSLTPRLKTLYASEATAKHMTRRANHQMEEGSMCHLSNTDAWSHFDRTYIDFAVEPRNVGFAHE
;
A
#
# COMPACT_ATOMS: atom_id res chain seq x y z
N MET A 1 -0.92 -14.19 2.16
CA MET A 1 -2.30 -13.99 1.67
C MET A 1 -3.06 -13.14 2.67
N LEU A 2 -3.81 -12.14 2.21
CA LEU A 2 -4.69 -11.35 3.07
C LEU A 2 -6.07 -12.01 3.11
N TYR A 3 -6.54 -12.34 4.31
CA TYR A 3 -7.90 -12.87 4.51
C TYR A 3 -8.86 -11.69 4.64
N TRP A 4 -9.18 -11.04 3.52
CA TRP A 4 -10.01 -9.84 3.45
C TRP A 4 -11.00 -9.92 2.28
N LYS A 5 -12.18 -9.28 2.45
CA LYS A 5 -13.31 -9.34 1.50
C LYS A 5 -13.71 -10.77 1.19
N ASP A 6 -13.53 -11.21 -0.05
CA ASP A 6 -14.01 -12.50 -0.56
C ASP A 6 -13.27 -13.67 0.10
N ASP A 7 -12.06 -13.43 0.62
CA ASP A 7 -11.21 -14.44 1.26
C ASP A 7 -11.42 -14.54 2.79
N ILE A 8 -12.41 -13.85 3.36
CA ILE A 8 -12.56 -13.73 4.82
C ILE A 8 -12.84 -15.08 5.51
N ASP A 9 -13.55 -15.98 4.83
CA ASP A 9 -13.99 -17.27 5.37
C ASP A 9 -13.00 -18.41 5.11
N LEU A 10 -11.86 -18.11 4.45
CA LEU A 10 -10.83 -19.10 4.21
C LEU A 10 -10.05 -19.41 5.49
N ASP A 11 -9.97 -20.71 5.79
CA ASP A 11 -9.18 -21.27 6.90
C ASP A 11 -7.77 -21.72 6.45
N TYR A 12 -7.49 -21.68 5.15
CA TYR A 12 -6.22 -22.12 4.55
C TYR A 12 -5.74 -21.15 3.46
N CYS A 13 -4.43 -21.08 3.28
CA CYS A 13 -3.83 -20.26 2.23
C CYS A 13 -4.04 -20.88 0.85
N MET A 14 -4.58 -20.13 -0.11
CA MET A 14 -4.79 -20.61 -1.49
C MET A 14 -3.50 -20.89 -2.26
N PHE A 15 -2.37 -20.31 -1.84
CA PHE A 15 -1.09 -20.42 -2.56
C PHE A 15 -0.20 -21.55 -2.05
N CYS A 16 -0.23 -21.82 -0.73
CA CYS A 16 0.64 -22.82 -0.10
C CYS A 16 -0.09 -23.88 0.72
N GLY A 17 -1.41 -23.79 0.88
CA GLY A 17 -2.20 -24.76 1.64
C GLY A 17 -2.07 -24.67 3.15
N GLU A 18 -1.21 -23.79 3.68
CA GLU A 18 -0.96 -23.68 5.12
C GLU A 18 -2.18 -23.18 5.88
N ALA A 19 -2.38 -23.68 7.10
CA ALA A 19 -3.50 -23.31 7.95
C ALA A 19 -3.41 -21.87 8.45
N ARG A 20 -4.54 -21.16 8.48
CA ARG A 20 -4.65 -19.80 9.01
C ARG A 20 -4.47 -19.74 10.53
N TYR A 21 -4.95 -20.76 11.24
CA TYR A 21 -5.03 -20.80 12.70
C TYR A 21 -4.15 -21.88 13.30
N LYS A 22 -3.56 -21.59 14.47
CA LYS A 22 -2.77 -22.55 15.24
C LYS A 22 -3.66 -23.67 15.76
N SER A 23 -3.18 -24.92 15.69
CA SER A 23 -3.89 -26.07 16.25
C SER A 23 -4.04 -25.92 17.76
N THR A 24 -5.28 -25.87 18.25
CA THR A 24 -5.54 -25.90 19.70
C THR A 24 -5.71 -27.36 20.14
N ARG A 25 -4.95 -27.78 21.16
CA ARG A 25 -5.01 -29.17 21.69
C ARG A 25 -6.34 -29.50 22.37
N GLU A 26 -7.06 -28.48 22.82
CA GLU A 26 -8.35 -28.62 23.51
C GLU A 26 -9.51 -28.46 22.53
N ARG A 27 -10.35 -29.50 22.47
CA ARG A 27 -11.56 -29.57 21.65
C ARG A 27 -12.72 -28.77 22.27
N ASN A 28 -12.46 -27.54 22.72
CA ASN A 28 -13.51 -26.66 23.22
C ASN A 28 -14.07 -25.85 22.03
N PRO A 29 -15.29 -26.13 21.56
CA PRO A 29 -15.87 -25.46 20.39
C PRO A 29 -16.09 -23.95 20.61
N ASN A 30 -16.09 -23.48 21.86
CA ASN A 30 -16.29 -22.06 22.19
C ASN A 30 -14.98 -21.26 22.30
N ARG A 31 -13.82 -21.86 22.06
CA ARG A 31 -12.54 -21.16 22.16
C ARG A 31 -12.24 -20.37 20.89
N LYS A 32 -11.89 -19.09 21.02
CA LYS A 32 -11.47 -18.23 19.90
C LYS A 32 -10.23 -18.83 19.21
N LYS A 33 -10.30 -19.04 17.90
CA LYS A 33 -9.16 -19.48 17.07
C LYS A 33 -8.06 -18.42 17.07
N THR A 34 -6.79 -18.81 17.24
CA THR A 34 -5.64 -17.89 17.20
C THR A 34 -4.91 -18.00 15.86
N PRO A 35 -4.84 -16.92 15.05
CA PRO A 35 -4.16 -16.97 13.76
C PRO A 35 -2.64 -17.10 13.93
N TYR A 36 -1.96 -17.65 12.92
CA TYR A 36 -0.48 -17.71 12.91
C TYR A 36 0.14 -16.32 12.78
N VAL A 37 -0.38 -15.50 11.86
CA VAL A 37 0.11 -14.15 11.57
C VAL A 37 -1.10 -13.20 11.53
N ILE A 38 -0.96 -12.05 12.18
CA ILE A 38 -1.93 -10.95 12.11
C ILE A 38 -1.27 -9.82 11.32
N LEU A 39 -1.84 -9.49 10.17
CA LEU A 39 -1.47 -8.33 9.37
C LEU A 39 -2.51 -7.23 9.61
N TRP A 40 -2.06 -6.09 10.13
CA TRP A 40 -2.91 -4.93 10.30
C TRP A 40 -2.98 -4.17 8.98
N TYR A 41 -4.11 -4.27 8.28
CA TYR A 41 -4.32 -3.45 7.08
C TYR A 41 -4.69 -2.04 7.49
N LEU A 42 -3.88 -1.09 7.06
CA LEU A 42 -4.08 0.31 7.33
C LEU A 42 -4.66 1.00 6.11
N SER A 43 -5.90 1.46 6.21
CA SER A 43 -6.59 2.06 5.07
C SER A 43 -5.86 3.33 4.61
N LEU A 44 -5.29 3.26 3.41
CA LEU A 44 -4.52 4.36 2.83
C LEU A 44 -5.43 5.54 2.41
N THR A 45 -6.63 5.25 1.90
CA THR A 45 -7.56 6.26 1.40
C THR A 45 -7.92 7.36 2.42
N PRO A 46 -8.36 7.06 3.66
CA PRO A 46 -8.67 8.12 4.62
C PRO A 46 -7.44 8.95 5.00
N ARG A 47 -6.26 8.31 5.09
CA ARG A 47 -5.01 9.01 5.39
C ARG A 47 -4.62 9.97 4.29
N LEU A 48 -4.71 9.53 3.04
CA LEU A 48 -4.48 10.39 1.87
C LEU A 48 -5.46 11.57 1.86
N LYS A 49 -6.75 11.34 2.13
CA LYS A 49 -7.74 12.43 2.25
C LYS A 49 -7.33 13.47 3.30
N THR A 50 -6.87 13.04 4.47
CA THR A 50 -6.38 13.95 5.51
C THR A 50 -5.14 14.72 5.06
N LEU A 51 -4.18 14.06 4.39
CA LEU A 51 -2.98 14.72 3.86
C LEU A 51 -3.32 15.77 2.79
N TYR A 52 -4.35 15.53 1.97
CA TYR A 52 -4.82 16.51 0.98
C TYR A 52 -5.68 17.63 1.58
N ALA A 53 -6.22 17.46 2.79
CA ALA A 53 -7.05 18.48 3.44
C ALA A 53 -6.24 19.69 3.96
N SER A 54 -4.94 19.52 4.22
CA SER A 54 -4.06 20.61 4.62
C SER A 54 -3.31 21.16 3.40
N GLU A 55 -3.38 22.48 3.21
CA GLU A 55 -2.74 23.16 2.08
C GLU A 55 -1.21 22.97 2.09
N ALA A 56 -0.59 23.03 3.27
CA ALA A 56 0.84 22.86 3.42
C ALA A 56 1.29 21.48 2.92
N THR A 57 0.59 20.41 3.32
CA THR A 57 0.90 19.05 2.88
C THR A 57 0.47 18.80 1.45
N ALA A 58 -0.66 19.33 0.99
CA ALA A 58 -1.14 19.17 -0.38
C ALA A 58 -0.13 19.69 -1.44
N LYS A 59 0.58 20.79 -1.14
CA LYS A 59 1.67 21.30 -1.98
C LYS A 59 2.81 20.29 -2.14
N HIS A 60 3.17 19.60 -1.06
CA HIS A 60 4.19 18.55 -1.10
C HIS A 60 3.68 17.27 -1.80
N MET A 61 2.39 16.95 -1.65
CA MET A 61 1.76 15.77 -2.26
C MET A 61 1.57 15.88 -3.77
N THR A 62 1.47 17.11 -4.31
CA THR A 62 1.38 17.40 -5.76
C THR A 62 2.73 17.80 -6.36
N ARG A 63 3.81 17.75 -5.56
CA ARG A 63 5.14 18.19 -5.96
C ARG A 63 5.65 17.47 -7.21
N ARG A 64 5.27 16.21 -7.41
CA ARG A 64 5.66 15.43 -8.60
C ARG A 64 5.13 16.03 -9.91
N ALA A 65 3.91 16.57 -9.92
CA ALA A 65 3.34 17.22 -11.10
C ALA A 65 3.83 18.67 -11.27
N ASN A 66 4.14 19.34 -10.15
CA ASN A 66 4.56 20.74 -10.13
C ASN A 66 6.09 20.93 -10.29
N HIS A 67 6.89 19.87 -10.14
CA HIS A 67 8.32 19.95 -10.41
C HIS A 67 8.57 19.95 -11.92
N GLN A 68 8.79 21.13 -12.47
CA GLN A 68 9.65 21.26 -13.64
C GLN A 68 11.08 20.97 -13.18
N MET A 69 11.74 20.04 -13.87
CA MET A 69 13.17 19.76 -13.68
C MET A 69 13.94 21.08 -13.85
N GLU A 70 14.74 21.46 -12.85
CA GLU A 70 15.94 22.23 -13.18
C GLU A 70 16.90 21.27 -13.89
N GLU A 71 17.23 21.55 -15.15
CA GLU A 71 18.20 20.78 -15.92
C GLU A 71 19.52 20.68 -15.12
N GLY A 72 19.86 19.47 -14.69
CA GLY A 72 21.17 19.15 -14.12
C GLY A 72 21.22 18.76 -12.64
N SER A 73 20.10 18.72 -11.89
CA SER A 73 20.12 18.27 -10.49
C SER A 73 19.18 17.08 -10.19
N MET A 74 19.75 15.97 -9.71
CA MET A 74 18.98 14.85 -9.15
C MET A 74 18.53 15.21 -7.73
N CYS A 75 17.46 15.99 -7.60
CA CYS A 75 16.99 16.49 -6.30
C CYS A 75 16.03 15.55 -5.54
N HIS A 76 15.67 14.36 -6.06
CA HIS A 76 14.76 13.46 -5.35
C HIS A 76 14.84 11.99 -5.82
N LEU A 77 14.55 11.03 -4.95
CA LEU A 77 14.38 9.60 -5.26
C LEU A 77 13.28 9.31 -6.30
N SER A 78 12.39 10.28 -6.52
CA SER A 78 11.39 10.26 -7.60
C SER A 78 12.00 10.34 -9.00
N ASN A 79 13.29 10.68 -9.11
CA ASN A 79 14.01 10.81 -10.39
C ASN A 79 14.80 9.54 -10.74
N THR A 80 14.58 8.43 -10.03
CA THR A 80 15.24 7.15 -10.34
C THR A 80 14.65 6.52 -11.60
N ASP A 81 15.47 5.74 -12.32
CA ASP A 81 15.06 5.05 -13.55
C ASP A 81 13.85 4.15 -13.34
N ALA A 82 13.67 3.62 -12.13
CA ALA A 82 12.50 2.84 -11.74
C ALA A 82 11.19 3.63 -11.85
N TRP A 83 11.17 4.90 -11.41
CA TRP A 83 10.00 5.76 -11.53
C TRP A 83 9.77 6.19 -12.98
N SER A 84 10.83 6.48 -13.73
CA SER A 84 10.71 6.78 -15.16
C SER A 84 10.10 5.61 -15.94
N HIS A 85 10.47 4.38 -15.60
CA HIS A 85 9.89 3.18 -16.21
C HIS A 85 8.43 2.96 -15.80
N PHE A 86 8.12 3.14 -14.50
CA PHE A 86 6.75 3.03 -13.99
C PHE A 86 5.81 4.03 -14.68
N ASP A 87 6.26 5.28 -14.87
CA ASP A 87 5.46 6.35 -15.46
C ASP A 87 5.16 6.10 -16.94
N ARG A 88 6.12 5.52 -17.67
CA ARG A 88 5.93 5.08 -19.05
C ARG A 88 4.99 3.87 -19.15
N THR A 89 4.97 3.03 -18.12
CA THR A 89 4.14 1.82 -18.08
C THR A 89 2.70 2.15 -17.69
N TYR A 90 2.51 3.08 -16.77
CA TYR A 90 1.21 3.48 -16.20
C TYR A 90 0.95 4.97 -16.45
N ILE A 91 0.76 5.33 -17.73
CA ILE A 91 0.57 6.72 -18.16
C ILE A 91 -0.63 7.37 -17.47
N ASP A 92 -1.77 6.68 -17.38
CA ASP A 92 -2.96 7.19 -16.71
C ASP A 92 -2.71 7.53 -15.23
N PHE A 93 -1.84 6.75 -14.58
CA PHE A 93 -1.43 7.01 -13.21
C PHE A 93 -0.49 8.21 -13.12
N ALA A 94 0.44 8.33 -14.07
CA ALA A 94 1.41 9.43 -14.10
C ALA A 94 0.78 10.78 -14.43
N VAL A 95 -0.31 10.81 -15.21
CA VAL A 95 -1.01 12.05 -15.60
C VAL A 95 -1.82 12.65 -14.45
N GLU A 96 -2.34 11.83 -13.52
CA GLU A 96 -3.15 12.33 -12.40
C GLU A 96 -2.25 12.93 -11.30
N PRO A 97 -2.27 14.27 -11.10
CA PRO A 97 -1.36 14.96 -10.17
C PRO A 97 -1.60 14.61 -8.70
N ARG A 98 -2.75 14.01 -8.36
CA ARG A 98 -3.09 13.54 -7.01
C ARG A 98 -2.58 12.13 -6.70
N ASN A 99 -1.91 11.48 -7.66
CA ASN A 99 -1.31 10.18 -7.42
C ASN A 99 0.05 10.32 -6.73
N VAL A 100 0.16 9.72 -5.56
CA VAL A 100 1.35 9.80 -4.70
C VAL A 100 2.18 8.55 -4.85
N GLY A 101 3.47 8.72 -5.14
CA GLY A 101 4.44 7.64 -5.10
C GLY A 101 5.03 7.50 -3.69
N PHE A 102 4.76 6.38 -3.02
CA PHE A 102 5.47 6.05 -1.79
C PHE A 102 6.79 5.36 -2.17
N ALA A 103 7.90 6.09 -2.06
CA ALA A 103 9.22 5.46 -2.08
C ALA A 103 9.53 4.97 -0.66
N HIS A 104 9.95 3.71 -0.53
CA HIS A 104 10.56 3.24 0.70
C HIS A 104 12.06 3.55 0.59
N GLU A 105 12.58 4.36 1.51
CA GLU A 105 14.03 4.50 1.74
C GLU A 105 14.58 3.26 2.45
#